data_AF-A0A9P7WSK6-F1
#
_entry.id   AF-A0A9P7WSK6-F1
#
_cell.length_a   1.000
_cell.length_b   1.000
_cell.length_c   1.000
_cell.angle_alpha   90.00
_cell.angle_beta   90.00
_cell.angle_gamma   90.00
#
_symmetry.space_group_name_H-M   'P 1'
#
loop_
_entity.id
_entity.type
_entity.pdbx_description
1 polymer ?
#
loop_
_entity_poly.entity_id
_entity_poly.type
_entity_poly.pdbx_seq_one_letter_code
_entity_poly.pdbx_strand_id
1 'polypeptide(L)'
;MLHPFITEFWNLVSNIPFIIIGVFGILSTCALPVCIHSHATLTHAFIIIISMGSFVFHATLLWHTQVMLDELPMLWSVVMELYLTRVGGVDHGSTRLKVIMIAIPAGLSWLYLVYPNPVLHQVAYAAMQAVLVTQVVRMFKRPPRETAEQVRI
;
A
#
# COMPACT_ATOMS: atom_id res chain seq x y z
N MET A 1 -8.22 -12.09 -30.22
CA MET A 1 -8.11 -10.65 -29.93
C MET A 1 -9.50 -10.13 -29.64
N LEU A 2 -9.82 -9.86 -28.37
CA LEU A 2 -11.11 -9.26 -27.98
C LEU A 2 -10.92 -7.73 -27.94
N HIS A 3 -11.50 -7.04 -28.92
CA HIS A 3 -11.62 -5.58 -29.09
C HIS A 3 -10.36 -4.74 -29.45
N PRO A 4 -10.40 -3.92 -30.54
CA PRO A 4 -9.27 -3.07 -30.98
C PRO A 4 -8.95 -1.86 -30.07
N PHE A 5 -9.64 -1.70 -28.94
CA PHE A 5 -9.44 -0.57 -28.01
C PHE A 5 -8.82 -0.98 -26.67
N ILE A 6 -8.72 -2.28 -26.37
CA ILE A 6 -8.16 -2.78 -25.11
C ILE A 6 -7.10 -3.81 -25.45
N THR A 7 -5.85 -3.53 -25.08
CA THR A 7 -4.74 -4.40 -25.44
C THR A 7 -4.73 -5.67 -24.57
N GLU A 8 -4.99 -5.55 -23.26
CA GLU A 8 -4.99 -6.66 -22.32
C GLU A 8 -6.28 -6.72 -21.49
N PHE A 9 -7.36 -7.27 -22.07
CA PHE A 9 -8.69 -7.26 -21.47
C PHE A 9 -8.75 -7.88 -20.06
N TRP A 10 -8.17 -9.07 -19.88
CA TRP A 10 -8.26 -9.77 -18.60
C TRP A 10 -7.46 -9.09 -17.49
N ASN A 11 -6.27 -8.57 -17.80
CA ASN A 11 -5.43 -7.83 -16.85
C ASN A 11 -6.07 -6.48 -16.48
N LEU A 12 -6.76 -5.84 -17.43
CA LEU A 12 -7.55 -4.65 -17.17
C LEU A 12 -8.71 -4.94 -16.21
N VAL A 13 -9.53 -5.97 -16.51
CA VAL A 13 -10.73 -6.29 -15.72
C VAL A 13 -10.38 -6.78 -14.32
N SER A 14 -9.25 -7.48 -14.14
CA SER A 14 -8.80 -7.95 -12.82
C SER A 14 -8.51 -6.83 -11.82
N ASN A 15 -8.36 -5.59 -12.27
CA ASN A 15 -8.17 -4.43 -11.40
C ASN A 15 -9.48 -3.90 -10.77
N ILE A 16 -10.64 -4.19 -11.36
CA ILE A 16 -11.95 -3.68 -10.89
C ILE A 16 -12.27 -4.11 -9.44
N PRO A 17 -12.11 -5.39 -9.04
CA PRO A 17 -12.37 -5.81 -7.66
C PRO A 17 -11.54 -5.04 -6.62
N PHE A 18 -10.30 -4.69 -6.94
CA PHE A 18 -9.43 -3.95 -6.02
C PHE A 18 -9.87 -2.49 -5.85
N ILE A 19 -10.39 -1.86 -6.91
CA ILE A 19 -11.04 -0.55 -6.80
C ILE A 19 -12.25 -0.62 -5.85
N ILE A 20 -13.10 -1.63 -6.03
CA ILE A 20 -14.29 -1.83 -5.18
C ILE A 20 -13.89 -2.03 -3.71
N ILE A 21 -12.92 -2.91 -3.45
CA ILE A 21 -12.42 -3.17 -2.08
C ILE A 21 -11.79 -1.91 -1.49
N GLY A 22 -11.05 -1.13 -2.27
CA GLY A 22 -10.48 0.14 -1.83
C GLY A 22 -11.55 1.14 -1.40
N VAL A 23 -12.60 1.31 -2.21
CA VAL A 23 -13.74 2.19 -1.87
C VAL A 23 -14.45 1.70 -0.61
N PHE A 24 -14.79 0.40 -0.54
CA PHE A 24 -15.41 -0.19 0.63
C PHE A 24 -14.54 -0.02 1.88
N GLY A 25 -13.22 -0.16 1.74
CA GLY A 25 -12.26 0.05 2.80
C GLY A 25 -12.28 1.48 3.33
N ILE A 26 -12.25 2.50 2.46
CA ILE A 26 -12.41 3.92 2.86
C ILE A 26 -13.72 4.15 3.60
N LEU A 27 -14.83 3.59 3.12
CA LEU A 27 -16.12 3.73 3.82
C LEU A 27 -16.08 3.08 5.20
N SER A 28 -15.36 1.97 5.33
CA SER A 28 -15.19 1.24 6.59
C SER A 28 -14.27 1.97 7.58
N THR A 29 -13.33 2.81 7.12
CA THR A 29 -12.45 3.56 8.03
C THR A 29 -13.19 4.63 8.82
N CYS A 30 -14.38 5.07 8.39
CA CYS A 30 -15.20 6.05 9.11
C CYS A 30 -15.60 5.57 10.53
N ALA A 31 -15.61 4.25 10.77
CA ALA A 31 -15.88 3.68 12.09
C ALA A 31 -14.64 3.61 13.00
N LEU A 32 -13.45 3.97 12.50
CA LEU A 32 -12.20 3.88 13.24
C LEU A 32 -11.91 5.15 14.05
N PRO A 33 -11.12 5.05 15.15
CA PRO A 33 -10.63 6.20 15.88
C PRO A 33 -9.94 7.24 14.98
N VAL A 34 -10.12 8.53 15.28
CA VAL A 34 -9.60 9.66 14.48
C VAL A 34 -8.09 9.58 14.26
N CYS A 35 -7.34 9.07 15.24
CA CYS A 35 -5.88 8.90 15.16
C CYS A 35 -5.42 7.92 14.07
N ILE A 36 -6.24 6.94 13.71
CA ILE A 36 -5.93 5.96 12.64
C ILE A 36 -6.71 6.18 11.37
N HIS A 37 -7.87 6.85 11.46
CA HIS A 37 -8.78 7.07 10.34
C HIS A 37 -8.05 7.63 9.13
N SER A 38 -7.33 8.75 9.27
CA SER A 38 -6.65 9.42 8.16
C SER A 38 -5.62 8.52 7.47
N HIS A 39 -4.84 7.77 8.26
CA HIS A 39 -3.81 6.87 7.79
C HIS A 39 -4.40 5.63 7.10
N ALA A 40 -5.47 5.06 7.67
CA ALA A 40 -6.19 3.94 7.07
C ALA A 40 -6.89 4.34 5.77
N THR A 41 -7.51 5.53 5.73
CA THR A 41 -8.13 6.08 4.52
C THR A 41 -7.10 6.26 3.40
N LEU A 42 -5.93 6.84 3.72
CA LEU A 42 -4.86 7.02 2.74
C LEU A 42 -4.32 5.68 2.21
N THR A 43 -4.24 4.65 3.05
CA THR A 43 -3.84 3.30 2.62
C THR A 43 -4.79 2.72 1.59
N HIS A 44 -6.10 2.80 1.84
CA HIS A 44 -7.10 2.35 0.87
C HIS A 44 -7.15 3.23 -0.38
N ALA A 45 -6.85 4.53 -0.27
CA ALA A 45 -6.70 5.40 -1.42
C ALA A 45 -5.54 4.96 -2.33
N PHE A 46 -4.41 4.51 -1.76
CA PHE A 46 -3.33 3.93 -2.55
C PHE A 46 -3.77 2.67 -3.31
N ILE A 47 -4.56 1.78 -2.70
CA ILE A 47 -5.11 0.59 -3.40
C ILE A 47 -5.91 1.02 -4.63
N ILE A 48 -6.77 2.04 -4.50
CA ILE A 48 -7.54 2.58 -5.62
C ILE A 48 -6.62 3.16 -6.69
N ILE A 49 -5.62 3.97 -6.31
CA ILE A 49 -4.67 4.60 -7.24
C ILE A 49 -3.91 3.53 -8.04
N ILE A 50 -3.34 2.53 -7.36
CA ILE A 50 -2.60 1.42 -7.98
C ILE A 50 -3.51 0.68 -8.97
N SER A 51 -4.73 0.33 -8.54
CA SER A 51 -5.68 -0.41 -9.37
C SER A 51 -6.12 0.40 -10.60
N MET A 52 -6.33 1.71 -10.45
CA MET A 52 -6.63 2.61 -11.56
C MET A 52 -5.44 2.78 -12.50
N GLY A 53 -4.23 2.90 -11.95
CA GLY A 53 -2.99 2.98 -12.72
C GLY A 53 -2.75 1.75 -13.56
N SER A 54 -2.89 0.57 -12.95
CA SER A 54 -2.80 -0.73 -13.62
C SER A 54 -3.89 -0.90 -14.68
N PHE A 55 -5.13 -0.50 -14.39
CA PHE A 55 -6.22 -0.50 -15.39
C PHE A 55 -5.87 0.36 -16.61
N VAL A 56 -5.39 1.59 -16.40
CA VAL A 56 -5.01 2.50 -17.49
C VAL A 56 -3.80 1.97 -18.24
N PHE A 57 -2.83 1.38 -17.55
CA PHE A 57 -1.68 0.74 -18.18
C PHE A 57 -2.13 -0.41 -19.09
N HIS A 58 -2.95 -1.35 -18.63
CA HIS A 58 -3.41 -2.47 -19.47
C HIS A 58 -4.34 -2.04 -20.62
N ALA A 59 -4.96 -0.87 -20.52
CA ALA A 59 -5.67 -0.24 -21.63
C ALA A 59 -4.73 0.39 -22.69
N THR A 60 -3.58 0.92 -22.28
CA THR A 60 -2.75 1.83 -23.12
C THR A 60 -1.35 1.32 -23.44
N LEU A 61 -0.82 0.39 -22.64
CA LEU A 61 0.57 -0.09 -22.59
C LEU A 61 1.62 1.03 -22.51
N LEU A 62 1.26 2.17 -21.95
CA LEU A 62 2.18 3.29 -21.78
C LEU A 62 3.05 3.08 -20.54
N TRP A 63 4.36 2.98 -20.75
CA TRP A 63 5.33 2.84 -19.65
C TRP A 63 5.18 3.93 -18.57
N HIS A 64 4.88 5.17 -18.97
CA HIS A 64 4.70 6.28 -18.04
C HIS A 64 3.52 6.06 -17.08
N THR A 65 2.43 5.44 -17.53
CA THR A 65 1.27 5.16 -16.66
C THR A 65 1.58 4.01 -15.71
N GLN A 66 2.29 2.98 -16.20
CA GLN A 66 2.79 1.87 -15.38
C GLN A 66 3.67 2.37 -14.23
N VAL A 67 4.70 3.17 -14.55
CA VAL A 67 5.65 3.62 -13.52
C VAL A 67 4.98 4.58 -12.55
N MET A 68 4.25 5.58 -13.04
CA MET A 68 3.77 6.66 -12.17
C MET A 68 2.52 6.31 -11.36
N LEU A 69 1.63 5.49 -11.90
CA LEU A 69 0.31 5.23 -11.30
C LEU A 69 0.15 3.81 -10.75
N ASP A 70 0.99 2.85 -11.17
CA ASP A 70 0.95 1.47 -10.69
C ASP A 70 2.17 1.20 -9.79
N GLU A 71 3.37 1.14 -10.37
CA GLU A 71 4.57 0.67 -9.69
C GLU A 71 5.07 1.61 -8.57
N LEU A 72 5.21 2.92 -8.83
CA LEU A 72 5.67 3.83 -7.77
C LEU A 72 4.68 3.90 -6.60
N PRO A 73 3.35 4.09 -6.81
CA PRO A 73 2.38 4.06 -5.72
C PRO A 73 2.40 2.79 -4.88
N MET A 74 2.73 1.62 -5.43
CA MET A 74 2.93 0.39 -4.66
C MET A 74 4.03 0.50 -3.60
N LEU A 75 5.14 1.20 -3.89
CA LEU A 75 6.20 1.41 -2.89
C LEU A 75 5.70 2.29 -1.73
N TRP A 76 4.90 3.30 -2.04
CA TRP A 76 4.32 4.19 -1.05
C TRP A 76 3.25 3.51 -0.20
N SER A 77 2.42 2.64 -0.81
CA SER A 77 1.37 1.91 -0.09
C SER A 77 1.94 0.99 0.99
N VAL A 78 2.98 0.21 0.67
CA VAL A 78 3.59 -0.74 1.60
C VAL A 78 4.21 -0.05 2.81
N VAL A 79 4.82 1.12 2.61
CA VAL A 79 5.33 1.94 3.71
C VAL A 79 4.18 2.42 4.60
N MET A 80 3.07 2.84 4.00
CA MET A 80 1.91 3.30 4.74
C MET A 80 1.30 2.18 5.60
N GLU A 81 1.19 0.98 5.05
CA GLU A 81 0.77 -0.23 5.75
C GLU A 81 1.74 -0.61 6.87
N LEU A 82 3.05 -0.50 6.62
CA LEU A 82 4.08 -0.68 7.65
C LEU A 82 3.95 0.35 8.78
N TYR A 83 3.59 1.60 8.45
CA TYR A 83 3.41 2.64 9.46
C TYR A 83 2.23 2.30 10.36
N LEU A 84 1.08 1.95 9.77
CA LEU A 84 -0.12 1.54 10.49
C LEU A 84 0.14 0.34 11.41
N THR A 85 0.79 -0.70 10.91
CA THR A 85 1.10 -1.91 11.70
C THR A 85 2.09 -1.66 12.83
N ARG A 86 2.97 -0.65 12.72
CA ARG A 86 3.94 -0.30 13.76
C ARG A 86 3.39 0.63 14.82
N VAL A 87 2.55 1.58 14.43
CA VAL A 87 1.99 2.59 15.32
C VAL A 87 0.79 2.05 16.09
N GLY A 88 0.02 1.12 15.51
CA GLY A 88 -1.04 0.41 16.23
C GLY A 88 -2.16 1.30 16.78
N GLY A 89 -2.28 2.53 16.30
CA GLY A 89 -3.35 3.47 16.62
C GLY A 89 -3.35 4.14 17.98
N VAL A 90 -2.27 4.03 18.77
CA VAL A 90 -2.24 4.58 20.14
C VAL A 90 -1.28 5.76 20.28
N ASP A 91 -0.40 6.02 19.31
CA ASP A 91 0.60 7.09 19.43
C ASP A 91 0.95 7.72 18.08
N HIS A 92 1.32 9.00 18.03
CA HIS A 92 1.85 9.61 16.82
C HIS A 92 3.32 9.19 16.68
N GLY A 93 3.55 8.02 16.07
CA GLY A 93 4.89 7.41 15.93
C GLY A 93 6.00 8.44 15.70
N SER A 94 7.15 8.22 16.33
CA SER A 94 8.30 9.14 16.35
C SER A 94 8.55 9.85 15.01
N THR A 95 8.89 11.15 15.03
CA THR A 95 9.30 11.91 13.85
C THR A 95 10.36 11.18 13.03
N ARG A 96 11.29 10.50 13.70
CA ARG A 96 12.32 9.68 13.03
C ARG A 96 11.72 8.55 12.19
N LEU A 97 10.69 7.87 12.70
CA LEU A 97 10.00 6.81 11.96
C LEU A 97 9.33 7.38 10.71
N LYS A 98 8.61 8.50 10.85
CA LYS A 98 7.95 9.18 9.72
C LYS A 98 8.95 9.59 8.64
N VAL A 99 10.08 10.18 9.04
CA VAL A 99 11.16 10.58 8.11
C VAL A 99 11.73 9.38 7.38
N ILE A 100 12.07 8.29 8.08
CA ILE A 100 12.60 7.07 7.45
C ILE A 100 11.59 6.48 6.46
N MET A 101 10.31 6.47 6.84
CA MET A 101 9.23 5.95 6.02
C MET A 101 9.00 6.78 4.76
N ILE A 102 9.21 8.09 4.79
CA ILE A 102 9.13 8.91 3.57
C ILE A 102 10.41 8.77 2.72
N ALA A 103 11.57 8.70 3.37
CA ALA A 103 12.86 8.67 2.68
C ALA A 103 13.08 7.39 1.84
N ILE A 104 12.66 6.23 2.33
CA ILE A 104 12.81 4.94 1.63
C ILE A 104 12.09 4.92 0.27
N PRO A 105 10.75 5.11 0.18
CA PRO A 105 10.03 5.07 -1.07
C PRO A 105 10.40 6.24 -1.97
N ALA A 106 10.73 7.42 -1.43
CA ALA A 106 11.23 8.55 -2.22
C ALA A 106 12.58 8.22 -2.89
N GLY A 107 13.53 7.65 -2.14
CA GLY A 107 14.84 7.24 -2.65
C GLY A 107 14.75 6.12 -3.68
N LEU A 108 13.89 5.12 -3.44
CA LEU A 108 13.62 4.04 -4.40
C LEU A 108 12.93 4.57 -5.66
N SER A 109 11.97 5.50 -5.52
CA SER A 109 11.29 6.14 -6.65
C SER A 109 12.29 6.92 -7.50
N TRP A 110 13.13 7.75 -6.87
CA TRP A 110 14.19 8.47 -7.57
C TRP A 110 15.15 7.53 -8.30
N LEU A 111 15.63 6.48 -7.62
CA LEU A 111 16.53 5.49 -8.21
C LEU A 111 15.90 4.81 -9.41
N TYR A 112 14.61 4.46 -9.34
CA TYR A 112 13.89 3.82 -10.43
C TYR A 112 13.68 4.76 -11.63
N LEU A 113 13.45 6.05 -11.39
CA LEU A 113 13.33 7.03 -12.47
C LEU A 113 14.65 7.29 -13.21
N VAL A 114 15.79 7.21 -12.50
CA VAL A 114 17.12 7.35 -13.11
C VAL A 114 17.54 6.05 -13.82
N TYR A 115 17.21 4.90 -13.24
CA TYR A 115 17.51 3.57 -13.78
C TYR A 115 16.22 2.76 -13.92
N PRO A 116 15.48 2.92 -15.04
CA PRO A 116 14.16 2.32 -15.26
C PRO A 116 14.27 0.82 -15.57
N ASN A 117 14.76 0.05 -14.61
CA ASN A 117 14.83 -1.39 -14.65
C ASN A 117 13.70 -1.99 -13.80
N PRO A 118 12.72 -2.71 -14.39
CA PRO A 118 11.58 -3.24 -13.65
C PRO A 118 11.98 -4.23 -12.54
N VAL A 119 13.12 -4.91 -12.67
CA VAL A 119 13.65 -5.82 -11.64
C VAL A 119 13.98 -5.06 -10.36
N LEU A 120 14.42 -3.80 -10.46
CA LEU A 120 14.73 -2.96 -9.30
C LEU A 120 13.48 -2.73 -8.46
N HIS A 121 12.38 -2.33 -9.11
CA HIS A 121 11.08 -2.17 -8.44
C HIS A 121 10.61 -3.48 -7.84
N GLN A 122 10.62 -4.57 -8.60
CA GLN A 122 10.13 -5.88 -8.16
C GLN A 122 10.84 -6.39 -6.92
N VAL A 123 12.19 -6.33 -6.91
CA VAL A 123 13.00 -6.77 -5.76
C VAL A 123 12.77 -5.87 -4.55
N ALA A 124 12.72 -4.56 -4.75
CA ALA A 124 12.49 -3.61 -3.65
C ALA A 124 11.09 -3.80 -3.04
N TYR A 125 10.06 -3.87 -3.88
CA TYR A 125 8.68 -4.10 -3.45
C TYR A 125 8.54 -5.45 -2.73
N ALA A 126 9.08 -6.53 -3.29
CA ALA A 126 9.05 -7.85 -2.65
C ALA A 126 9.73 -7.87 -1.28
N ALA A 127 10.88 -7.19 -1.14
CA ALA A 127 11.57 -7.08 0.14
C ALA A 127 10.74 -6.30 1.17
N MET A 128 10.13 -5.18 0.77
CA MET A 128 9.28 -4.38 1.64
C MET A 128 8.02 -5.15 2.06
N GLN A 129 7.40 -5.87 1.12
CA GLN A 129 6.23 -6.72 1.40
C GLN A 129 6.57 -7.84 2.38
N ALA A 130 7.74 -8.48 2.25
CA ALA A 130 8.19 -9.52 3.19
C ALA A 130 8.35 -8.98 4.62
N VAL A 131 8.87 -7.76 4.77
CA VAL A 131 8.94 -7.08 6.07
C VAL A 131 7.55 -6.83 6.62
N LEU A 132 6.63 -6.31 5.80
CA LEU A 132 5.25 -6.03 6.18
C LEU A 132 4.52 -7.30 6.64
N VAL A 133 4.55 -8.37 5.85
CA VAL A 133 3.94 -9.66 6.20
C VAL A 133 4.50 -10.16 7.53
N THR A 134 5.81 -10.04 7.74
CA THR A 134 6.42 -10.42 9.02
C THR A 134 5.88 -9.58 10.18
N GLN A 135 5.65 -8.28 10.00
CA GLN A 135 5.05 -7.43 11.04
C GLN A 135 3.60 -7.82 11.32
N VAL A 136 2.80 -8.04 10.29
CA VAL A 136 1.40 -8.46 10.40
C VAL A 136 1.29 -9.78 11.16
N VAL A 137 2.10 -10.78 10.80
CA VAL A 137 2.15 -12.08 11.51
C VAL A 137 2.55 -11.90 12.97
N ARG A 138 3.54 -11.04 13.25
CA ARG A 138 3.92 -10.73 14.64
C ARG A 138 2.80 -10.04 15.41
N MET A 139 2.01 -9.20 14.76
CA MET A 139 0.86 -8.53 15.37
C MET A 139 -0.22 -9.54 15.76
N PHE A 140 -0.59 -10.47 14.86
CA PHE A 140 -1.58 -11.51 15.15
C PHE A 140 -1.15 -12.49 16.25
N LYS A 141 0.16 -12.71 16.43
CA LYS A 141 0.69 -13.57 17.50
C LYS A 141 0.77 -12.88 18.87
N ARG A 142 0.51 -11.57 18.98
CA ARG A 142 0.52 -10.88 20.28
C ARG A 142 -0.80 -11.16 21.00
N PRO A 143 -0.78 -11.53 22.29
CA PRO A 143 -2.01 -11.69 23.07
C PRO A 143 -2.77 -10.35 23.13
N PRO A 144 -4.12 -10.39 23.19
CA PRO A 144 -4.94 -9.18 23.33
C PRO A 144 -4.48 -8.36 24.52
N ARG A 145 -4.31 -7.04 24.33
CA ARG A 145 -3.81 -6.14 25.39
C ARG A 145 -4.73 -6.04 26.62
N GLU A 146 -6.01 -6.42 26.49
CA GLU A 146 -7.00 -6.31 27.58
C GLU A 146 -6.83 -7.34 28.71
N THR A 147 -6.12 -8.45 28.50
CA THR A 147 -6.03 -9.49 29.54
C THR A 147 -4.94 -9.24 30.58
N ALA A 148 -4.03 -8.28 30.37
CA ALA A 148 -2.92 -8.02 31.29
C ALA A 148 -3.26 -7.03 32.42
N GLU A 149 -4.27 -6.17 32.25
CA GLU A 149 -4.72 -5.21 33.27
C GLU A 149 -5.81 -5.78 34.19
N GLN A 150 -6.64 -6.70 33.71
CA GLN A 150 -7.70 -7.34 34.52
C GLN A 150 -7.19 -8.43 35.49
N VAL A 151 -5.92 -8.84 35.39
CA VAL A 151 -5.31 -9.88 36.26
C VAL A 151 -4.50 -9.27 37.42
N ARG A 152 -4.47 -7.93 37.55
CA ARG A 152 -3.79 -7.19 38.63
C ARG A 152 -4.75 -6.55 39.65
N ILE A 153 -5.88 -7.20 39.95
CA ILE A 153 -6.78 -6.81 41.06
C ILE A 153 -6.96 -8.01 41.97
#